data_AF-A0A6I4V2F3-F1
#
_entry.id   AF-A0A6I4V2F3-F1
#
_cell.length_a   1.000
_cell.length_b   1.000
_cell.length_c   1.000
_cell.angle_alpha   90.00
_cell.angle_beta   90.00
_cell.angle_gamma   90.00
#
_symmetry.space_group_name_H-M   'P 1'
#
loop_
_entity.id
_entity.type
_entity.pdbx_description
1 polymer ?
#
loop_
_entity_poly.entity_id
_entity_poly.type
_entity_poly.pdbx_seq_one_letter_code
_entity_poly.pdbx_strand_id
1 'polypeptide(L)'
;MNDTMRNDALNIKKLIREAEALSDEAMIACSKLKQAMISARQNPDIAIDVGQKAVLRLTQAEQQAMSMSTSLLRVHDELSKIYREHAGSDEGVPTVIPASALDAVLVESELT
;
A
#
# COMPACT_ATOMS: atom_id res chain seq x y z
N MET A 1 4.94 2.31 29.69
CA MET A 1 4.25 1.35 28.79
C MET A 1 4.61 -0.06 29.25
N ASN A 2 3.65 -0.97 29.44
CA ASN A 2 3.98 -2.37 29.75
C ASN A 2 4.37 -3.12 28.47
N ASP A 3 5.01 -4.28 28.59
CA ASP A 3 5.53 -5.03 27.43
C ASP A 3 4.43 -5.44 26.44
N THR A 4 3.23 -5.75 26.94
CA THR A 4 2.06 -6.06 26.10
C THR A 4 1.69 -4.87 25.20
N MET A 5 1.55 -3.68 25.77
CA MET A 5 1.21 -2.46 25.04
C MET A 5 2.28 -2.11 23.99
N ARG A 6 3.56 -2.33 24.30
CA ARG A 6 4.66 -2.13 23.34
C ARG A 6 4.53 -3.08 22.15
N ASN A 7 4.28 -4.36 22.42
CA ASN A 7 4.12 -5.38 21.38
C ASN A 7 2.89 -5.11 20.51
N ASP A 8 1.77 -4.69 21.10
CA ASP A 8 0.56 -4.32 20.36
C ASP A 8 0.83 -3.13 19.43
N ALA A 9 1.52 -2.09 19.90
CA ALA A 9 1.87 -0.93 19.09
C ALA A 9 2.78 -1.30 17.90
N LEU A 10 3.77 -2.17 18.11
CA LEU A 10 4.64 -2.67 17.04
C LEU A 10 3.86 -3.51 16.03
N ASN A 11 2.94 -4.36 16.50
CA ASN A 11 2.10 -5.18 15.64
C ASN A 11 1.16 -4.32 14.78
N ILE A 12 0.49 -3.33 15.37
CA ILE A 12 -0.38 -2.39 14.65
C ILE A 12 0.41 -1.64 13.57
N LYS A 13 1.61 -1.15 13.90
CA LYS A 13 2.51 -0.47 12.94
C LYS A 13 2.92 -1.37 11.77
N LYS A 14 3.10 -2.67 12.00
CA LYS A 14 3.35 -3.64 10.95
C LYS A 14 2.10 -3.84 10.09
N LEU A 15 0.95 -4.10 10.70
CA LEU A 15 -0.31 -4.39 10.02
C LEU A 15 -0.79 -3.25 9.12
N ILE A 16 -0.61 -1.99 9.52
CA ILE A 16 -1.02 -0.86 8.67
C ILE A 16 -0.21 -0.80 7.37
N ARG A 17 1.10 -1.09 7.42
CA ARG A 17 1.96 -1.13 6.23
C ARG A 17 1.64 -2.30 5.31
N GLU A 18 1.30 -3.46 5.90
CA GLU A 18 0.84 -4.61 5.14
C GLU A 18 -0.50 -4.31 4.43
N ALA A 19 -1.43 -3.62 5.11
CA ALA A 19 -2.69 -3.20 4.53
C ALA A 19 -2.50 -2.19 3.38
N GLU A 20 -1.58 -1.24 3.51
CA GLU A 20 -1.21 -0.29 2.45
C GLU A 20 -0.66 -1.03 1.23
N ALA A 21 0.33 -1.92 1.42
CA ALA A 21 0.91 -2.72 0.33
C ALA A 21 -0.13 -3.59 -0.39
N LEU A 22 -1.02 -4.23 0.37
CA LEU A 22 -2.10 -5.04 -0.20
C LEU A 22 -3.10 -4.19 -1.01
N SER A 23 -3.31 -2.94 -0.61
CA SER A 23 -4.18 -2.02 -1.36
C SER A 23 -3.61 -1.69 -2.75
N ASP A 24 -2.29 -1.54 -2.85
CA ASP A 24 -1.60 -1.32 -4.13
C ASP A 24 -1.62 -2.58 -5.01
N GLU A 25 -1.42 -3.76 -4.43
CA GLU A 25 -1.55 -5.04 -5.14
C GLU A 25 -2.95 -5.23 -5.71
N ALA A 26 -4.00 -4.88 -4.95
CA ALA A 26 -5.38 -4.92 -5.44
C ALA A 26 -5.60 -3.97 -6.63
N MET A 27 -5.05 -2.76 -6.59
CA MET A 27 -5.11 -1.82 -7.71
C MET A 27 -4.39 -2.32 -8.96
N ILE A 28 -3.23 -2.96 -8.80
CA ILE A 28 -2.51 -3.61 -9.90
C ILE A 28 -3.37 -4.72 -10.52
N ALA A 29 -4.00 -5.55 -9.70
CA ALA A 29 -4.87 -6.63 -10.17
C ALA A 29 -6.09 -6.09 -10.94
N CYS A 30 -6.76 -5.04 -10.43
CA CYS A 30 -7.86 -4.38 -11.14
C CYS A 30 -7.42 -3.79 -12.48
N SER A 31 -6.24 -3.14 -12.51
CA SER A 31 -5.69 -2.55 -13.73
C SER A 31 -5.42 -3.60 -14.81
N LYS A 32 -4.83 -4.74 -14.42
CA LYS A 32 -4.61 -5.89 -15.34
C LYS A 32 -5.92 -6.45 -15.87
N LEU A 33 -6.93 -6.58 -15.02
CA LEU A 33 -8.27 -7.03 -15.44
C LEU A 33 -8.90 -6.04 -16.42
N LYS A 34 -8.85 -4.73 -16.13
CA LYS A 34 -9.38 -3.69 -17.02
C LYS A 34 -8.68 -3.70 -18.38
N GLN A 35 -7.36 -3.85 -18.40
CA GLN A 35 -6.58 -3.97 -19.63
C GLN A 35 -7.08 -5.16 -20.47
N ALA A 36 -7.20 -6.34 -19.87
CA ALA A 36 -7.69 -7.53 -20.57
C ALA A 36 -9.11 -7.33 -21.14
N MET A 37 -10.01 -6.68 -20.37
CA MET A 37 -11.36 -6.37 -20.84
C MET A 37 -11.38 -5.40 -22.03
N ILE A 38 -10.54 -4.37 -22.01
CA ILE A 38 -10.46 -3.39 -23.11
C ILE A 38 -9.80 -4.01 -24.35
N SER A 39 -8.76 -4.83 -24.16
CA SER A 39 -8.12 -5.57 -25.25
C SER A 39 -9.08 -6.53 -25.93
N ALA A 40 -9.92 -7.25 -25.17
CA ALA A 40 -10.94 -8.13 -25.73
C ALA A 40 -11.96 -7.39 -26.61
N ARG A 41 -12.27 -6.13 -26.28
CA ARG A 41 -13.17 -5.27 -27.09
C ARG A 41 -12.57 -4.81 -28.42
N GLN A 42 -11.28 -5.01 -28.63
CA GLN A 42 -10.66 -4.76 -29.94
C GLN A 42 -10.96 -5.87 -30.96
N ASN A 43 -11.62 -6.96 -30.56
CA ASN A 43 -12.05 -8.00 -31.48
C ASN A 43 -13.17 -7.46 -32.40
N PRO A 44 -12.96 -7.41 -33.74
CA PRO A 44 -13.95 -6.88 -34.68
C PRO A 44 -15.24 -7.73 -34.78
N ASP A 45 -15.19 -8.99 -34.34
CA ASP A 45 -16.35 -9.89 -34.33
C ASP A 45 -17.28 -9.66 -33.12
N ILE A 46 -16.92 -8.75 -32.21
CA ILE A 46 -17.67 -8.43 -31.00
C ILE A 46 -18.30 -7.05 -31.14
N ALA A 47 -19.59 -6.92 -30.80
CA ALA A 47 -20.26 -5.62 -30.79
C ALA A 47 -19.61 -4.65 -29.78
N ILE A 48 -19.54 -3.37 -30.16
CA ILE A 48 -18.78 -2.33 -29.45
C ILE A 48 -19.23 -2.14 -27.99
N ASP A 49 -20.50 -2.38 -27.70
CA ASP A 49 -21.15 -2.21 -26.40
C ASP A 49 -20.97 -3.41 -25.45
N VAL A 50 -20.48 -4.55 -25.97
CA VAL A 50 -20.25 -5.77 -25.17
C VAL A 50 -19.26 -5.49 -24.05
N GLY A 51 -19.65 -5.84 -22.82
CA GLY A 51 -18.83 -5.66 -21.62
C GLY A 51 -18.78 -4.23 -21.10
N GLN A 52 -19.41 -3.24 -21.74
CA GLN A 52 -19.38 -1.83 -21.30
C GLN A 52 -19.89 -1.66 -19.87
N LYS A 53 -21.00 -2.32 -19.50
CA LYS A 53 -21.54 -2.30 -18.14
C LYS A 53 -20.59 -2.93 -17.11
N ALA A 54 -19.81 -3.94 -17.52
CA ALA A 54 -18.82 -4.57 -16.65
C ALA A 54 -17.61 -3.65 -16.45
N VAL A 55 -17.10 -3.00 -17.51
CA VAL A 55 -16.00 -2.02 -17.42
C VAL A 55 -16.39 -0.83 -16.54
N LEU A 56 -17.64 -0.35 -16.65
CA LEU A 56 -18.14 0.72 -15.79
C LEU A 56 -18.13 0.32 -14.31
N ARG A 57 -18.58 -0.90 -13.99
CA ARG A 57 -18.55 -1.43 -12.62
C ARG A 57 -17.15 -1.65 -12.08
N LEU A 58 -16.23 -2.15 -12.90
CA LEU A 58 -14.82 -2.28 -12.52
C LEU A 58 -14.22 -0.90 -12.21
N THR A 59 -14.55 0.12 -13.02
CA THR A 59 -14.10 1.50 -12.77
C THR A 59 -14.64 2.05 -11.45
N GLN A 60 -15.90 1.75 -11.11
CA GLN A 60 -16.47 2.12 -9.81
C GLN A 60 -15.76 1.40 -8.65
N ALA A 61 -15.44 0.11 -8.81
CA ALA A 61 -14.69 -0.64 -7.81
C ALA A 61 -13.27 -0.07 -7.61
N GLU A 62 -12.58 0.31 -8.68
CA GLU A 62 -11.27 0.97 -8.61
C GLU A 62 -11.32 2.31 -7.87
N GLN A 63 -12.37 3.12 -8.09
CA GLN A 63 -12.57 4.37 -7.35
C GLN A 63 -12.75 4.13 -5.85
N GLN A 64 -13.48 3.08 -5.48
CA GLN A 64 -13.64 2.69 -4.07
C GLN A 64 -12.32 2.20 -3.47
N ALA A 65 -11.54 1.40 -4.20
CA ALA A 65 -10.22 0.94 -3.78
C ALA A 65 -9.25 2.12 -3.56
N MET A 66 -9.25 3.11 -4.47
CA MET A 66 -8.46 4.33 -4.32
C MET A 66 -8.86 5.14 -3.08
N SER A 67 -10.16 5.29 -2.84
CA SER A 67 -10.68 5.97 -1.65
C SER A 67 -10.30 5.23 -0.36
N MET A 68 -10.30 3.90 -0.39
CA MET A 68 -9.85 3.06 0.71
C MET A 68 -8.36 3.25 0.98
N SER A 69 -7.50 3.20 -0.05
CA SER A 69 -6.05 3.44 0.07
C SER A 69 -5.78 4.82 0.69
N THR A 70 -6.48 5.87 0.24
CA THR A 70 -6.35 7.21 0.83
C THR A 70 -6.81 7.24 2.31
N SER A 71 -7.79 6.43 2.67
CA SER A 71 -8.25 6.31 4.06
C SER A 71 -7.23 5.59 4.93
N LEU A 72 -6.55 4.56 4.41
CA LEU A 72 -5.46 3.87 5.10
C LEU A 72 -4.29 4.82 5.42
N LEU A 73 -3.89 5.69 4.49
CA LEU A 73 -2.86 6.70 4.74
C LEU A 73 -3.22 7.65 5.89
N ARG A 74 -4.50 8.02 6.03
CA ARG A 74 -4.98 8.85 7.14
C ARG A 74 -4.97 8.08 8.46
N VAL A 75 -5.35 6.81 8.44
CA VAL A 75 -5.25 5.92 9.61
C VAL A 75 -3.79 5.79 10.05
N HIS A 76 -2.86 5.62 9.11
CA HIS A 76 -1.43 5.57 9.40
C HIS A 76 -0.92 6.87 10.03
N ASP A 77 -1.29 8.04 9.50
CA ASP A 77 -0.91 9.33 10.10
C ASP A 77 -1.45 9.46 11.53
N GLU A 78 -2.71 9.09 11.76
CA GLU A 78 -3.32 9.15 13.08
C GLU A 78 -2.66 8.19 14.08
N LEU A 79 -2.40 6.94 13.67
CA LEU A 79 -1.67 5.98 14.47
C LEU A 79 -0.24 6.46 14.78
N SER A 80 0.39 7.19 13.85
CA SER A 80 1.72 7.77 14.06
C SER A 80 1.72 8.89 15.10
N LYS A 81 0.66 9.72 15.15
CA LYS A 81 0.47 10.72 16.21
C LYS A 81 0.28 10.06 17.57
N ILE A 82 -0.64 9.09 17.65
CA ILE A 82 -0.92 8.31 18.87
C ILE A 82 0.36 7.65 19.39
N TYR A 83 1.17 7.06 18.50
CA TYR A 83 2.45 6.45 18.88
C TYR A 83 3.41 7.49 19.48
N ARG A 84 3.56 8.67 18.87
CA ARG A 84 4.41 9.73 19.42
C ARG A 84 3.93 10.22 20.79
N GLU A 85 2.63 10.35 20.98
CA GLU A 85 2.03 10.87 22.22
C GLU A 85 2.08 9.87 23.38
N HIS A 86 1.84 8.57 23.10
CA HIS A 86 1.65 7.57 24.14
C HIS A 86 2.82 6.59 24.31
N ALA A 87 3.61 6.35 23.26
CA ALA A 87 4.76 5.45 23.32
C ALA A 87 6.10 6.18 23.47
N GLY A 88 6.09 7.52 23.41
CA GLY A 88 7.29 8.37 23.45
C GLY A 88 8.10 8.34 22.14
N SER A 89 9.00 9.30 21.97
CA SER A 89 10.12 9.16 21.05
C SER A 89 10.90 7.89 21.43
N ASP A 90 11.46 7.18 20.45
CA ASP A 90 12.41 6.09 20.70
C ASP A 90 13.76 6.69 21.20
N GLU A 91 13.69 7.54 22.23
CA GLU A 91 14.82 8.10 22.96
C GLU A 91 15.29 7.04 23.94
N GLY A 92 15.99 6.02 23.44
CA GLY A 92 16.60 5.04 24.34
C GLY A 92 17.16 3.79 23.70
N VAL A 93 16.77 3.47 22.47
CA VAL A 93 17.38 2.37 21.72
C VAL A 93 18.08 2.95 20.51
N PRO A 94 19.42 3.07 20.52
CA PRO A 94 20.16 3.43 19.33
C PRO A 94 19.77 2.49 18.19
N THR A 95 19.27 3.04 17.09
CA THR A 95 19.11 2.28 15.85
C THR A 95 20.50 1.84 15.41
N VAL A 96 20.86 0.59 15.69
CA VAL A 96 22.09 0.00 15.20
C VAL A 96 21.89 -0.24 13.70
N ILE A 97 22.42 0.68 12.88
CA ILE A 97 22.51 0.47 11.44
C ILE A 97 23.70 -0.46 11.22
N PRO A 98 23.51 -1.74 10.84
CA PRO A 98 24.63 -2.61 10.52
C PRO A 98 25.35 -2.06 9.29
N ALA A 99 26.68 -2.18 9.25
CA ALA A 99 27.49 -1.64 8.13
C ALA A 99 27.00 -2.14 6.75
N SER A 100 26.50 -3.38 6.67
CA SER A 100 25.92 -3.96 5.46
C SER A 100 24.68 -3.21 4.92
N ALA A 101 23.95 -2.49 5.79
CA ALA A 101 22.80 -1.68 5.37
C ALA A 101 23.23 -0.33 4.79
N LEU A 102 24.44 0.16 5.09
CA LEU A 102 25.03 1.35 4.47
C LEU A 102 25.68 1.01 3.13
N ASP A 103 26.29 -0.18 3.01
CA ASP A 103 26.88 -0.65 1.76
C ASP A 103 25.82 -0.79 0.65
N ALA A 104 24.60 -1.23 0.98
CA ALA A 104 23.50 -1.32 0.03
C ALA A 104 23.09 0.04 -0.56
N VAL A 105 23.24 1.13 0.20
CA VAL A 105 22.91 2.50 -0.25
C VAL A 105 24.03 3.08 -1.12
N LEU A 106 25.29 2.73 -0.86
CA LEU A 106 26.43 3.21 -1.64
C LEU A 106 26.53 2.51 -3.00
N VAL A 107 26.14 1.24 -3.10
CA VAL A 107 26.14 0.49 -4.38
C VAL A 107 25.13 1.06 -5.39
N GLU A 108 24.00 1.63 -4.94
CA GLU A 108 23.06 2.31 -5.85
C GLU A 108 23.59 3.66 -6.36
N SER A 109 24.54 4.29 -5.66
CA SER A 109 25.11 5.60 -6.04
C SER A 109 26.31 5.51 -6.99
N GLU A 110 26.94 4.34 -7.13
CA GLU A 110 28.08 4.13 -8.05
C GLU A 110 27.70 3.41 -9.36
N LEU A 111 26.40 3.23 -9.62
CA LEU A 111 25.88 2.66 -10.88
C LEU A 111 25.25 3.71 -11.82
N THR A 112 25.50 5.00 -11.60
CA THR A 112 25.26 6.09 -12.59
C THR A 112 26.53 6.58 -13.23
#